data_AF-A0A382IDE3-F1
#
_entry.id   AF-A0A382IDE3-F1
#
_cell.length_a   1.000
_cell.length_b   1.000
_cell.length_c   1.000
_cell.angle_alpha   90.00
_cell.angle_beta   90.00
_cell.angle_gamma   90.00
#
_symmetry.space_group_name_H-M   'P 1'
#
loop_
_entity.id
_entity.type
_entity.pdbx_description
1 polymer ?
#
loop_
_entity_poly.entity_id
_entity_poly.type
_entity_poly.pdbx_seq_one_letter_code
_entity_poly.pdbx_strand_id
1 'polypeptide(L)'
;MSRKSLNFRPVMLGLLATVFFFVLYFGVAFALGWQHPAAWEPGIGEVSRWCERVYPGAIREPVNALSNLGFIAAGLWMLWVLGRDGRSRRSDMFKGQHSVALIYAWAVWFLGPGSLVMHGTHGAWAGWLDNLSMVMYILIPWMINLTQLGRFSIAQFLWVYFSVVALYGLLRGYFGWGLGINLDLFGLSIALWVISESLYRFWSPWFRWASGLIGFVVAGVFGLSPLTMMDNPEKYWWVVFFWLPALVAKQPPDRQRRYIPWFVSGVILYLSAFTIWQTGKANHPACDPDSLLQAHGLWHLMTALATICFFLFLRSEHEMRHEERADSTSSS
;
A
#
# COMPACT_ATOMS: atom_id res chain seq x y z
N MET A 1 -16.80 -1.96 35.51
CA MET A 1 -16.68 -1.69 34.05
C MET A 1 -16.16 -0.28 33.84
N SER A 2 -14.85 -0.12 33.56
CA SER A 2 -14.30 1.20 33.22
C SER A 2 -14.86 1.64 31.86
N ARG A 3 -15.56 2.79 31.81
CA ARG A 3 -15.99 3.40 30.53
C ARG A 3 -14.73 3.63 29.70
N LYS A 4 -14.56 2.88 28.60
CA LYS A 4 -13.56 3.19 27.58
C LYS A 4 -13.83 4.63 27.12
N SER A 5 -12.96 5.58 27.46
CA SER A 5 -13.08 6.96 26.99
C SER A 5 -12.85 6.96 25.48
N LEU A 6 -13.92 7.13 24.70
CA LEU A 6 -13.85 7.23 23.26
C LEU A 6 -13.02 8.48 22.89
N ASN A 7 -12.00 8.33 22.07
CA ASN A 7 -11.22 9.46 21.59
C ASN A 7 -11.45 9.63 20.08
N PHE A 8 -12.44 10.44 19.74
CA PHE A 8 -12.83 10.70 18.36
C PHE A 8 -11.84 11.60 17.59
N ARG A 9 -10.75 12.05 18.21
CA ARG A 9 -9.77 12.96 17.57
C ARG A 9 -9.22 12.42 16.24
N PRO A 10 -8.78 11.15 16.11
CA PRO A 10 -8.20 10.68 14.86
C PRO A 10 -9.18 10.75 13.68
N VAL A 11 -10.41 10.28 13.85
CA VAL A 11 -11.43 10.35 12.79
C VAL A 11 -11.87 11.78 12.49
N MET A 12 -11.97 12.64 13.51
CA MET A 12 -12.27 14.06 13.30
C MET A 12 -11.20 14.75 12.45
N LEU A 13 -9.91 14.48 12.71
CA LEU A 13 -8.82 14.99 11.88
C LEU A 13 -8.89 14.45 10.44
N GLY A 14 -9.23 13.17 10.26
CA GLY A 14 -9.47 12.58 8.94
C GLY A 14 -10.61 13.26 8.18
N LEU A 15 -11.73 13.55 8.85
CA LEU A 15 -12.87 14.24 8.26
C LEU A 15 -12.51 15.67 7.87
N LEU A 16 -11.82 16.41 8.75
CA LEU A 16 -11.34 17.76 8.45
C LEU A 16 -10.36 17.76 7.26
N ALA A 17 -9.43 16.81 7.21
CA ALA A 17 -8.50 16.65 6.09
C ALA A 17 -9.24 16.33 4.78
N THR A 18 -10.31 15.52 4.84
CA THR A 18 -11.14 15.19 3.67
C THR A 18 -11.89 16.41 3.15
N VAL A 19 -12.52 17.18 4.03
CA VAL A 19 -13.19 18.44 3.65
C VAL A 19 -12.19 19.43 3.07
N PHE A 20 -11.05 19.63 3.74
CA PHE A 20 -9.98 20.51 3.28
C PHE A 20 -9.48 20.09 1.90
N PHE A 21 -9.24 18.80 1.68
CA PHE A 21 -8.82 18.26 0.39
C PHE A 21 -9.80 18.61 -0.73
N PHE A 22 -11.10 18.35 -0.54
CA PHE A 22 -12.09 18.64 -1.59
C PHE A 22 -12.29 20.14 -1.83
N VAL A 23 -12.30 20.95 -0.77
CA VAL A 23 -12.36 22.42 -0.91
C VAL A 23 -11.16 22.93 -1.71
N LEU A 24 -9.95 22.45 -1.41
CA LEU A 24 -8.75 22.83 -2.15
C LEU A 24 -8.80 22.32 -3.60
N TYR A 25 -9.15 21.05 -3.80
CA TYR A 25 -9.21 20.43 -5.12
C TYR A 25 -10.17 21.15 -6.06
N PHE A 26 -11.43 21.32 -5.65
CA PHE A 26 -12.43 22.00 -6.47
C PHE A 26 -12.21 23.51 -6.52
N GLY A 27 -11.65 24.12 -5.47
CA GLY A 27 -11.29 25.54 -5.48
C GLY A 27 -10.21 25.85 -6.52
N VAL A 28 -9.17 25.02 -6.61
CA VAL A 28 -8.12 25.14 -7.63
C VAL A 28 -8.68 24.85 -9.02
N ALA A 29 -9.46 23.78 -9.17
CA ALA A 29 -10.11 23.44 -10.44
C ALA A 29 -10.99 24.59 -10.97
N PHE A 30 -11.75 25.23 -10.07
CA PHE A 30 -12.62 26.34 -10.42
C PHE A 30 -11.84 27.62 -10.76
N ALA A 31 -10.81 27.95 -9.97
CA ALA A 31 -10.06 29.19 -10.15
C ALA A 31 -9.08 29.16 -11.34
N LEU A 32 -8.44 28.01 -11.59
CA LEU A 32 -7.34 27.89 -12.55
C LEU A 32 -7.61 26.86 -13.65
N GLY A 33 -8.53 25.92 -13.45
CA GLY A 33 -8.63 24.72 -14.28
C GLY A 33 -7.41 23.80 -14.13
N TRP A 34 -7.46 22.65 -14.80
CA TRP A 34 -6.32 21.74 -14.89
C TRP A 34 -5.48 22.06 -16.11
N GLN A 35 -4.38 22.78 -15.89
CA GLN A 35 -3.41 23.16 -16.92
C GLN A 35 -2.34 22.09 -17.11
N HIS A 36 -1.71 22.06 -18.29
CA HIS A 36 -0.55 21.22 -18.61
C HIS A 36 -0.74 19.72 -18.26
N PRO A 37 -1.64 18.99 -18.95
CA PRO A 37 -1.64 17.54 -18.89
C PRO A 37 -0.24 16.98 -19.12
N ALA A 38 0.05 15.83 -18.50
CA ALA A 38 1.25 15.10 -18.83
C ALA A 38 1.23 14.71 -20.32
N ALA A 39 2.38 14.80 -20.99
CA ALA A 39 2.48 14.56 -22.43
C ALA A 39 2.09 13.13 -22.88
N TRP A 40 2.01 12.19 -21.94
CA TRP A 40 1.62 10.79 -22.17
C TRP A 40 0.15 10.51 -21.78
N GLU A 41 -0.57 11.50 -21.27
CA GLU A 41 -2.01 11.35 -20.99
C GLU A 41 -2.84 11.82 -22.19
N PRO A 42 -3.96 11.15 -22.50
CA PRO A 42 -4.76 11.46 -23.66
C PRO A 42 -5.51 12.79 -23.56
N GLY A 43 -5.93 13.29 -24.71
CA GLY A 43 -6.71 14.51 -24.83
C GLY A 43 -8.15 14.35 -24.35
N ILE A 44 -8.85 15.48 -24.19
CA ILE A 44 -10.28 15.47 -23.89
C ILE A 44 -11.06 14.79 -25.03
N GLY A 45 -11.96 13.88 -24.69
CA GLY A 45 -12.75 13.06 -25.62
C GLY A 45 -12.08 11.74 -26.01
N GLU A 46 -10.79 11.58 -25.75
CA GLU A 46 -10.04 10.35 -26.03
C GLU A 46 -10.21 9.31 -24.92
N VAL A 47 -9.79 8.07 -25.21
CA VAL A 47 -9.84 6.93 -24.29
C VAL A 47 -8.58 6.94 -23.42
N SER A 48 -8.74 6.96 -22.09
CA SER A 48 -7.60 6.88 -21.18
C SER A 48 -6.89 5.53 -21.26
N ARG A 49 -5.62 5.48 -20.85
CA ARG A 49 -4.90 4.21 -20.66
C ARG A 49 -5.60 3.25 -19.68
N TRP A 50 -6.48 3.78 -18.84
CA TRP A 50 -7.33 3.09 -17.88
C TRP A 50 -8.76 2.89 -18.39
N CYS A 51 -8.91 2.89 -19.71
CA CYS A 51 -10.14 2.69 -20.48
C CYS A 51 -11.15 3.85 -20.41
N GLU A 52 -11.31 4.53 -19.29
CA GLU A 52 -12.34 5.56 -19.16
C GLU A 52 -12.13 6.74 -20.13
N ARG A 53 -13.21 7.24 -20.74
CA ARG A 53 -13.14 8.43 -21.58
C ARG A 53 -12.75 9.65 -20.77
N VAL A 54 -11.88 10.50 -21.34
CA VAL A 54 -11.45 11.74 -20.71
C VAL A 54 -12.48 12.85 -20.94
N TYR A 55 -13.04 13.40 -19.87
CA TYR A 55 -14.04 14.47 -19.91
C TYR A 55 -13.45 15.84 -19.55
N PRO A 56 -14.03 16.95 -20.06
CA PRO A 56 -13.64 18.28 -19.63
C PRO A 56 -14.09 18.56 -18.19
N GLY A 57 -13.47 19.56 -17.55
CA GLY A 57 -13.86 20.06 -16.23
C GLY A 57 -12.96 19.58 -15.10
N ALA A 58 -13.52 19.58 -13.89
CA ALA A 58 -12.75 19.34 -12.67
C ALA A 58 -12.38 17.87 -12.45
N ILE A 59 -13.09 16.91 -13.06
CA ILE A 59 -12.78 15.48 -12.94
C ILE A 59 -12.73 14.88 -14.34
N ARG A 60 -11.53 14.53 -14.79
CA ARG A 60 -11.29 14.03 -16.15
C ARG A 60 -11.73 12.58 -16.36
N GLU A 61 -11.51 11.70 -15.40
CA GLU A 61 -12.04 10.32 -15.40
C GLU A 61 -12.98 10.15 -14.20
N PRO A 62 -14.28 10.49 -14.31
CA PRO A 62 -15.23 10.46 -13.21
C PRO A 62 -15.28 9.16 -12.39
N VAL A 63 -15.39 8.00 -13.03
CA VAL A 63 -15.54 6.70 -12.35
C VAL A 63 -14.22 6.31 -11.69
N ASN A 64 -13.09 6.41 -12.38
CA ASN A 64 -11.78 6.09 -11.86
C ASN A 64 -11.35 7.06 -10.75
N ALA A 65 -11.66 8.35 -10.86
CA ALA A 65 -11.40 9.33 -9.81
C ALA A 65 -12.31 9.13 -8.59
N LEU A 66 -13.62 8.95 -8.76
CA LEU A 66 -14.56 8.86 -7.64
C LEU A 66 -14.52 7.51 -6.93
N SER A 67 -14.11 6.43 -7.59
CA SER A 67 -13.88 5.13 -6.93
C SER A 67 -12.80 5.20 -5.83
N ASN A 68 -11.89 6.18 -5.89
CA ASN A 68 -10.90 6.43 -4.85
C ASN A 68 -11.49 6.94 -3.52
N LEU A 69 -12.77 7.33 -3.49
CA LEU A 69 -13.52 7.52 -2.24
C LEU A 69 -13.51 6.25 -1.37
N GLY A 70 -13.35 5.06 -1.98
CA GLY A 70 -13.19 3.80 -1.25
C GLY A 70 -11.99 3.81 -0.30
N PHE A 71 -10.84 4.34 -0.74
CA PHE A 71 -9.64 4.47 0.12
C PHE A 71 -9.83 5.51 1.23
N ILE A 72 -10.45 6.65 0.90
CA ILE A 72 -10.80 7.68 1.90
C ILE A 72 -11.70 7.08 2.98
N ALA A 73 -12.77 6.37 2.58
CA ALA A 73 -13.69 5.71 3.49
C ALA A 73 -12.99 4.65 4.34
N ALA A 74 -12.12 3.83 3.74
CA ALA A 74 -11.33 2.82 4.43
C ALA A 74 -10.41 3.45 5.50
N GLY A 75 -9.66 4.49 5.15
CA GLY A 75 -8.79 5.21 6.07
C GLY A 75 -9.56 5.89 7.21
N LEU A 76 -10.68 6.55 6.91
CA LEU A 76 -11.57 7.14 7.93
C LEU A 76 -12.14 6.09 8.88
N TRP A 77 -12.55 4.94 8.35
CA TRP A 77 -13.02 3.83 9.17
C TRP A 77 -11.90 3.28 10.07
N MET A 78 -10.67 3.13 9.58
CA MET A 78 -9.52 2.73 10.41
C MET A 78 -9.25 3.75 11.52
N LEU A 79 -9.23 5.05 11.21
CA LEU A 79 -9.06 6.12 12.21
C LEU A 79 -10.18 6.10 13.26
N TRP A 80 -11.41 5.80 12.86
CA TRP A 80 -12.53 5.61 13.78
C TRP A 80 -12.31 4.39 14.69
N VAL A 81 -11.90 3.24 14.13
CA VAL A 81 -11.57 2.04 14.92
C VAL A 81 -10.48 2.36 15.96
N LEU A 82 -9.40 3.02 15.55
CA LEU A 82 -8.29 3.41 16.43
C LEU A 82 -8.70 4.43 17.50
N GLY A 83 -9.67 5.31 17.20
CA GLY A 83 -10.24 6.23 18.18
C GLY A 83 -11.18 5.56 19.21
N ARG A 84 -11.77 4.41 18.86
CA ARG A 84 -12.61 3.62 19.77
C ARG A 84 -11.81 2.65 20.63
N ASP A 85 -10.60 2.31 20.20
CA ASP A 85 -9.69 1.52 21.02
C ASP A 85 -9.40 2.26 22.34
N GLY A 86 -9.46 1.52 23.46
CA GLY A 86 -9.06 2.05 24.76
C GLY A 86 -7.53 2.15 24.88
N ARG A 87 -7.02 2.36 26.10
CA ARG A 87 -5.57 2.23 26.37
C ARG A 87 -5.11 0.82 25.97
N SER A 88 -4.29 0.73 24.93
CA SER A 88 -3.60 -0.49 24.49
C SER A 88 -2.22 -0.58 25.13
N ARG A 89 -1.64 -1.80 25.15
CA ARG A 89 -0.24 -1.96 25.52
C ARG A 89 0.64 -1.28 24.47
N ARG A 90 1.77 -0.70 24.89
CA ARG A 90 2.73 -0.08 23.96
C ARG A 90 3.26 -1.07 22.90
N SER A 91 3.25 -2.37 23.20
CA SER A 91 3.63 -3.44 22.29
C SER A 91 2.59 -3.75 21.20
N ASP A 92 1.34 -3.30 21.33
CA ASP A 92 0.29 -3.55 20.34
C ASP A 92 0.33 -2.49 19.22
N MET A 93 1.18 -2.70 18.22
CA MET A 93 1.50 -1.69 17.18
C MET A 93 0.29 -1.19 16.37
N PHE A 94 -0.78 -1.98 16.29
CA PHE A 94 -1.99 -1.73 15.48
C PHE A 94 -3.26 -1.43 16.30
N LYS A 95 -3.13 -1.16 17.61
CA LYS A 95 -4.28 -0.83 18.49
C LYS A 95 -4.11 0.53 19.15
N GLY A 96 -5.22 1.22 19.38
CA GLY A 96 -5.21 2.53 20.02
C GLY A 96 -4.56 3.60 19.14
N GLN A 97 -3.91 4.56 19.77
CA GLN A 97 -3.23 5.68 19.08
C GLN A 97 -1.75 5.41 18.83
N HIS A 98 -1.38 4.14 18.64
CA HIS A 98 0.00 3.80 18.33
C HIS A 98 0.40 4.39 16.97
N SER A 99 1.59 5.00 16.89
CA SER A 99 2.03 5.77 15.72
C SER A 99 2.02 4.95 14.42
N VAL A 100 2.39 3.67 14.48
CA VAL A 100 2.38 2.77 13.31
C VAL A 100 0.97 2.56 12.77
N ALA A 101 -0.02 2.34 13.66
CA ALA A 101 -1.42 2.17 13.26
C ALA A 101 -1.98 3.43 12.60
N LEU A 102 -1.66 4.60 13.16
CA LEU A 102 -2.07 5.88 12.62
C LEU A 102 -1.43 6.15 11.25
N ILE A 103 -0.13 5.86 11.09
CA ILE A 103 0.57 5.98 9.80
C ILE A 103 -0.07 5.07 8.76
N TYR A 104 -0.41 3.83 9.11
CA TYR A 104 -1.13 2.93 8.22
C TYR A 104 -2.48 3.50 7.78
N ALA A 105 -3.32 3.93 8.74
CA ALA A 105 -4.64 4.48 8.45
C ALA A 105 -4.56 5.74 7.58
N TRP A 106 -3.58 6.61 7.84
CA TRP A 106 -3.35 7.82 7.04
C TRP A 106 -2.76 7.51 5.66
N ALA A 107 -1.89 6.52 5.53
CA ALA A 107 -1.39 6.08 4.23
C ALA A 107 -2.51 5.50 3.37
N VAL A 108 -3.41 4.70 3.95
CA VAL A 108 -4.62 4.22 3.26
C VAL A 108 -5.53 5.37 2.87
N TRP A 109 -5.79 6.33 3.78
CA TRP A 109 -6.55 7.52 3.44
C TRP A 109 -5.90 8.26 2.26
N PHE A 110 -4.57 8.42 2.26
CA PHE A 110 -3.82 9.18 1.26
C PHE A 110 -3.78 8.53 -0.13
N LEU A 111 -3.92 7.20 -0.24
CA LEU A 111 -4.15 6.52 -1.53
C LEU A 111 -5.32 7.15 -2.29
N GLY A 112 -6.38 7.54 -1.56
CA GLY A 112 -7.58 8.14 -2.15
C GLY A 112 -7.29 9.48 -2.84
N PRO A 113 -6.88 10.54 -2.11
CA PRO A 113 -6.46 11.80 -2.71
C PRO A 113 -5.36 11.68 -3.75
N GLY A 114 -4.36 10.82 -3.52
CA GLY A 114 -3.24 10.62 -4.46
C GLY A 114 -3.72 10.17 -5.83
N SER A 115 -4.47 9.07 -5.88
CA SER A 115 -5.00 8.51 -7.12
C SER A 115 -6.14 9.35 -7.72
N LEU A 116 -7.02 9.92 -6.89
CA LEU A 116 -8.09 10.81 -7.36
C LEU A 116 -7.52 12.01 -8.10
N VAL A 117 -6.46 12.63 -7.58
CA VAL A 117 -5.81 13.76 -8.23
C VAL A 117 -5.17 13.35 -9.55
N MET A 118 -4.61 12.15 -9.67
CA MET A 118 -4.10 11.62 -10.94
C MET A 118 -5.21 11.49 -11.99
N HIS A 119 -6.28 10.74 -11.70
CA HIS A 119 -7.40 10.55 -12.62
C HIS A 119 -8.20 11.82 -12.90
N GLY A 120 -8.28 12.70 -11.90
CA GLY A 120 -9.07 13.92 -12.01
C GLY A 120 -8.37 15.02 -12.80
N THR A 121 -7.04 15.06 -12.83
CA THR A 121 -6.26 16.17 -13.42
C THR A 121 -5.37 15.77 -14.60
N HIS A 122 -4.92 14.51 -14.68
CA HIS A 122 -3.90 14.01 -15.61
C HIS A 122 -2.59 14.82 -15.62
N GLY A 123 -2.27 15.51 -14.52
CA GLY A 123 -1.00 16.22 -14.39
C GLY A 123 0.17 15.26 -14.14
N ALA A 124 1.37 15.58 -14.63
CA ALA A 124 2.56 14.77 -14.36
C ALA A 124 2.88 14.72 -12.84
N TRP A 125 2.68 15.84 -12.15
CA TRP A 125 2.80 15.94 -10.69
C TRP A 125 1.73 15.12 -9.95
N ALA A 126 0.55 14.93 -10.57
CA ALA A 126 -0.51 14.12 -10.01
C ALA A 126 -0.18 12.62 -10.10
N GLY A 127 0.42 12.18 -11.21
CA GLY A 127 0.98 10.83 -11.32
C GLY A 127 2.13 10.56 -10.35
N TRP A 128 2.93 11.57 -10.00
CA TRP A 128 3.91 11.48 -8.91
C TRP A 128 3.22 11.30 -7.54
N LEU A 129 2.15 12.05 -7.26
CA LEU A 129 1.41 11.99 -6.00
C LEU A 129 0.75 10.61 -5.79
N ASP A 130 0.10 10.09 -6.82
CA ASP A 130 -0.49 8.75 -6.85
C ASP A 130 0.57 7.68 -6.50
N ASN A 131 1.69 7.68 -7.23
CA ASN A 131 2.77 6.73 -6.99
C ASN A 131 3.40 6.86 -5.59
N LEU A 132 3.61 8.08 -5.10
CA LEU A 132 4.11 8.31 -3.75
C LEU A 132 3.16 7.74 -2.69
N SER A 133 1.84 7.93 -2.86
CA SER A 133 0.84 7.39 -1.93
C SER A 133 0.87 5.86 -1.85
N MET A 134 1.05 5.19 -2.99
CA MET A 134 1.20 3.74 -3.08
C MET A 134 2.45 3.25 -2.35
N VAL A 135 3.59 3.93 -2.55
CA VAL A 135 4.86 3.62 -1.86
C VAL A 135 4.73 3.82 -0.35
N MET A 136 4.16 4.95 0.09
CA MET A 136 3.92 5.21 1.51
C MET A 136 3.13 4.09 2.19
N TYR A 137 2.09 3.57 1.54
CA TYR A 137 1.32 2.44 2.05
C TYR A 137 2.12 1.13 2.10
N ILE A 138 2.70 0.70 0.98
CA ILE A 138 3.28 -0.64 0.86
C ILE A 138 4.58 -0.81 1.65
N LEU A 139 5.28 0.28 1.98
CA LEU A 139 6.46 0.24 2.84
C LEU A 139 6.14 -0.29 4.24
N ILE A 140 4.97 0.06 4.77
CA ILE A 140 4.59 -0.18 6.16
C ILE A 140 4.66 -1.67 6.52
N PRO A 141 3.91 -2.60 5.88
CA PRO A 141 3.81 -3.98 6.34
C PRO A 141 5.17 -4.70 6.44
N TRP A 142 6.05 -4.56 5.44
CA TRP A 142 7.35 -5.21 5.47
C TRP A 142 8.32 -4.54 6.44
N MET A 143 8.28 -3.21 6.57
CA MET A 143 9.13 -2.50 7.53
C MET A 143 8.76 -2.83 8.99
N ILE A 144 7.48 -3.07 9.28
CA ILE A 144 7.05 -3.51 10.61
C ILE A 144 7.60 -4.91 10.91
N ASN A 145 7.54 -5.82 9.94
CA ASN A 145 8.11 -7.16 10.08
C ASN A 145 9.63 -7.09 10.35
N LEU A 146 10.36 -6.26 9.61
CA LEU A 146 11.80 -6.05 9.84
C LEU A 146 12.07 -5.40 11.20
N THR A 147 11.21 -4.50 11.65
CA THR A 147 11.33 -3.88 12.98
C THR A 147 11.21 -4.92 14.08
N GLN A 148 10.22 -5.81 13.98
CA GLN A 148 10.02 -6.87 14.98
C GLN A 148 11.14 -7.93 14.93
N LEU A 149 11.47 -8.43 13.74
CA LEU A 149 12.49 -9.48 13.53
C LEU A 149 13.93 -8.99 13.81
N GLY A 150 14.18 -7.70 13.60
CA GLY A 150 15.47 -7.03 13.87
C GLY A 150 15.60 -6.44 15.27
N ARG A 151 14.54 -6.50 16.10
CA ARG A 151 14.48 -5.87 17.44
C ARG A 151 14.73 -4.35 17.42
N PHE A 152 14.27 -3.67 16.39
CA PHE A 152 14.38 -2.22 16.28
C PHE A 152 13.30 -1.51 17.09
N SER A 153 13.63 -0.32 17.57
CA SER A 153 12.69 0.56 18.26
C SER A 153 11.71 1.22 17.30
N ILE A 154 10.55 1.65 17.82
CA ILE A 154 9.57 2.45 17.05
C ILE A 154 10.20 3.74 16.51
N ALA A 155 11.12 4.36 17.26
CA ALA A 155 11.81 5.56 16.79
C ALA A 155 12.66 5.29 15.54
N GLN A 156 13.36 4.15 15.51
CA GLN A 156 14.11 3.73 14.32
C GLN A 156 13.17 3.44 13.15
N PHE A 157 12.05 2.74 13.38
CA PHE A 157 11.03 2.53 12.34
C PHE A 157 10.56 3.86 11.74
N LEU A 158 10.19 4.84 12.59
CA LEU A 158 9.69 6.15 12.13
C LEU A 158 10.75 6.90 11.33
N TRP A 159 11.99 6.96 11.83
CA TRP A 159 13.09 7.62 11.12
C TRP A 159 13.33 6.99 9.75
N VAL A 160 13.47 5.66 9.68
CA VAL A 160 13.71 4.97 8.40
C VAL A 160 12.53 5.16 7.46
N TYR A 161 11.29 5.03 7.94
CA TYR A 161 10.08 5.19 7.12
C TYR A 161 10.01 6.57 6.49
N PHE A 162 10.12 7.64 7.29
CA PHE A 162 10.05 9.00 6.76
C PHE A 162 11.26 9.36 5.90
N SER A 163 12.46 8.85 6.20
CA SER A 163 13.63 9.04 5.34
C SER A 163 13.47 8.36 3.99
N VAL A 164 12.96 7.12 3.94
CA VAL A 164 12.72 6.41 2.67
C VAL A 164 11.62 7.11 1.87
N VAL A 165 10.52 7.52 2.49
CA VAL A 165 9.44 8.26 1.82
C VAL A 165 9.94 9.60 1.26
N ALA A 166 10.69 10.37 2.05
CA ALA A 166 11.23 11.66 1.61
C ALA A 166 12.24 11.49 0.46
N LEU A 167 13.19 10.56 0.61
CA LEU A 167 14.18 10.27 -0.42
C LEU A 167 13.51 9.76 -1.71
N TYR A 168 12.56 8.83 -1.60
CA TYR A 168 11.81 8.34 -2.75
C TYR A 168 11.03 9.47 -3.43
N GLY A 169 10.29 10.29 -2.68
CA GLY A 169 9.54 11.41 -3.23
C GLY A 169 10.42 12.39 -4.00
N LEU A 170 11.59 12.75 -3.44
CA LEU A 170 12.57 13.63 -4.08
C LEU A 170 13.16 13.01 -5.34
N LEU A 171 13.68 11.78 -5.25
CA LEU A 171 14.30 11.09 -6.39
C LEU A 171 13.28 10.81 -7.50
N ARG A 172 12.07 10.39 -7.15
CA ARG A 172 10.98 10.12 -8.10
C ARG A 172 10.50 11.40 -8.79
N GLY A 173 10.53 12.53 -8.07
CA GLY A 173 10.21 13.84 -8.63
C GLY A 173 11.26 14.33 -9.62
N TYR A 174 12.55 14.12 -9.32
CA TYR A 174 13.66 14.61 -10.15
C TYR A 174 14.00 13.67 -11.33
N PHE A 175 14.10 12.37 -11.09
CA PHE A 175 14.55 11.39 -12.08
C PHE A 175 13.41 10.65 -12.79
N GLY A 176 12.16 10.88 -12.41
CA GLY A 176 11.00 10.20 -13.00
C GLY A 176 10.89 8.73 -12.58
N TRP A 177 10.18 7.93 -13.40
CA TRP A 177 9.95 6.51 -13.14
C TRP A 177 11.25 5.71 -13.04
N GLY A 178 11.27 4.70 -12.16
CA GLY A 178 12.47 3.89 -11.92
C GLY A 178 13.64 4.64 -11.26
N LEU A 179 13.43 5.90 -10.83
CA LEU A 179 14.44 6.76 -10.20
C LEU A 179 15.70 6.99 -11.06
N GLY A 180 15.62 6.79 -12.38
CA GLY A 180 16.78 6.83 -13.28
C GLY A 180 17.74 5.64 -13.16
N ILE A 181 17.44 4.68 -12.29
CA ILE A 181 18.26 3.50 -12.00
C ILE A 181 17.47 2.19 -12.10
N ASN A 182 16.30 2.21 -12.75
CA ASN A 182 15.36 1.08 -12.87
C ASN A 182 14.87 0.48 -11.54
N LEU A 183 14.87 1.25 -10.44
CA LEU A 183 14.36 0.77 -9.15
C LEU A 183 12.83 0.90 -9.10
N ASP A 184 12.13 -0.24 -9.17
CA ASP A 184 10.70 -0.34 -8.84
C ASP A 184 10.51 -0.62 -7.34
N LEU A 185 10.51 0.46 -6.54
CA LEU A 185 10.34 0.34 -5.10
C LEU A 185 8.96 -0.20 -4.70
N PHE A 186 7.92 0.06 -5.50
CA PHE A 186 6.58 -0.43 -5.20
C PHE A 186 6.50 -1.94 -5.37
N GLY A 187 6.90 -2.45 -6.55
CA GLY A 187 6.95 -3.89 -6.82
C GLY A 187 7.88 -4.65 -5.87
N LEU A 188 9.08 -4.10 -5.62
CA LEU A 188 10.01 -4.66 -4.63
C LEU A 188 9.39 -4.73 -3.23
N SER A 189 8.62 -3.72 -2.81
CA SER A 189 7.98 -3.70 -1.49
C SER A 189 6.91 -4.78 -1.33
N ILE A 190 6.17 -5.12 -2.39
CA ILE A 190 5.23 -6.25 -2.37
C ILE A 190 5.99 -7.55 -2.10
N ALA A 191 7.10 -7.80 -2.82
CA ALA A 191 7.94 -8.97 -2.61
C ALA A 191 8.54 -9.00 -1.19
N LEU A 192 9.10 -7.88 -0.72
CA LEU A 192 9.65 -7.76 0.63
C LEU A 192 8.62 -8.04 1.71
N TRP A 193 7.36 -7.63 1.50
CA TRP A 193 6.30 -7.97 2.44
C TRP A 193 6.03 -9.47 2.49
N VAL A 194 5.81 -10.12 1.36
CA VAL A 194 5.52 -11.56 1.35
C VAL A 194 6.72 -12.36 1.88
N ILE A 195 7.95 -11.98 1.54
CA ILE A 195 9.18 -12.60 2.07
C ILE A 195 9.24 -12.44 3.58
N SER A 196 9.13 -11.20 4.08
CA SER A 196 9.26 -10.92 5.52
C SER A 196 8.11 -11.50 6.33
N GLU A 197 6.90 -11.57 5.78
CA GLU A 197 5.72 -12.19 6.42
C GLU A 197 5.84 -13.70 6.48
N SER A 198 6.33 -14.33 5.40
CA SER A 198 6.62 -15.77 5.38
C SER A 198 7.70 -16.10 6.40
N LEU A 199 8.78 -15.30 6.43
CA LEU A 199 9.85 -15.44 7.39
C LEU A 199 9.37 -15.23 8.84
N TYR A 200 8.47 -14.28 9.06
CA TYR A 200 7.80 -14.07 10.35
C TYR A 200 6.99 -15.32 10.75
N ARG A 201 6.27 -15.95 9.82
CA ARG A 201 5.42 -17.11 10.14
C ARG A 201 6.19 -18.41 10.38
N PHE A 202 7.20 -18.67 9.55
CA PHE A 202 7.89 -19.96 9.43
C PHE A 202 9.37 -19.86 9.80
N TRP A 203 9.68 -19.00 10.76
CA TRP A 203 11.06 -18.71 11.16
C TRP A 203 11.87 -19.99 11.45
N SER A 204 13.02 -20.13 10.78
CA SER A 204 14.09 -21.05 11.16
C SER A 204 15.44 -20.52 10.65
N PRO A 205 16.59 -20.94 11.22
CA PRO A 205 17.90 -20.48 10.74
C PRO A 205 18.14 -20.76 9.25
N TRP A 206 17.62 -21.89 8.75
CA TRP A 206 17.70 -22.25 7.33
C TRP A 206 16.71 -21.42 6.49
N PHE A 207 15.44 -21.36 6.92
CA PHE A 207 14.40 -20.65 6.16
C PHE A 207 14.65 -19.15 6.08
N ARG A 208 15.38 -18.57 7.05
CA ARG A 208 15.88 -17.20 7.01
C ARG A 208 16.55 -16.84 5.69
N TRP A 209 17.41 -17.71 5.17
CA TRP A 209 18.11 -17.45 3.91
C TRP A 209 17.31 -17.92 2.70
N ALA A 210 16.57 -19.02 2.84
CA ALA A 210 15.71 -19.54 1.78
C ALA A 210 14.52 -18.60 1.47
N SER A 211 14.06 -17.78 2.43
CA SER A 211 12.89 -16.91 2.26
C SER A 211 13.05 -15.90 1.13
N GLY A 212 14.29 -15.49 0.81
CA GLY A 212 14.54 -14.60 -0.34
C GLY A 212 14.04 -15.17 -1.67
N LEU A 213 14.02 -16.51 -1.81
CA LEU A 213 13.52 -17.18 -3.00
C LEU A 213 12.02 -16.95 -3.23
N ILE A 214 11.26 -16.63 -2.18
CA ILE A 214 9.83 -16.32 -2.28
C ILE A 214 9.60 -15.07 -3.13
N GLY A 215 10.54 -14.14 -3.18
CA GLY A 215 10.45 -12.97 -4.05
C GLY A 215 10.30 -13.32 -5.52
N PHE A 216 10.92 -14.41 -5.99
CA PHE A 216 10.74 -14.90 -7.36
C PHE A 216 9.36 -15.50 -7.60
N VAL A 217 8.78 -16.15 -6.60
CA VAL A 217 7.39 -16.66 -6.68
C VAL A 217 6.43 -15.48 -6.82
N VAL A 218 6.61 -14.43 -6.01
CA VAL A 218 5.81 -13.21 -6.09
C VAL A 218 5.99 -12.54 -7.45
N ALA A 219 7.23 -12.37 -7.92
CA ALA A 219 7.49 -11.79 -9.24
C ALA A 219 6.82 -12.59 -10.36
N GLY A 220 6.84 -13.93 -10.27
CA GLY A 220 6.17 -14.82 -11.23
C GLY A 220 4.65 -14.62 -11.27
N VAL A 221 3.99 -14.37 -10.13
CA VAL A 221 2.54 -14.04 -10.07
C VAL A 221 2.24 -12.77 -10.87
N PHE A 222 3.17 -11.81 -10.91
CA PHE A 222 3.06 -10.58 -11.70
C PHE A 222 3.66 -10.69 -13.11
N GLY A 223 3.98 -11.90 -13.57
CA GLY A 223 4.44 -12.15 -14.93
C GLY A 223 5.94 -11.93 -15.17
N LEU A 224 6.76 -11.83 -14.11
CA LEU A 224 8.21 -11.64 -14.23
C LEU A 224 8.96 -12.90 -13.82
N SER A 225 9.60 -13.56 -14.80
CA SER A 225 10.32 -14.82 -14.56
C SER A 225 11.77 -14.59 -14.07
N PRO A 226 12.36 -15.56 -13.34
CA PRO A 226 13.77 -15.50 -12.97
C PRO A 226 14.72 -15.41 -14.17
N LEU A 227 14.39 -16.07 -15.28
CA LEU A 227 15.18 -16.02 -16.51
C LEU A 227 15.18 -14.60 -17.09
N THR A 228 14.01 -13.95 -17.14
CA THR A 228 13.90 -12.55 -17.60
C THR A 228 14.76 -11.60 -16.77
N MET A 229 14.78 -11.79 -15.44
CA MET A 229 15.62 -11.00 -14.54
C MET A 229 17.12 -11.22 -14.80
N MET A 230 17.52 -12.48 -15.03
CA MET A 230 18.90 -12.86 -15.30
C MET A 230 19.39 -12.35 -16.66
N ASP A 231 18.52 -12.34 -17.67
CA ASP A 231 18.82 -11.84 -19.01
C ASP A 231 18.87 -10.31 -19.08
N ASN A 232 18.32 -9.59 -18.09
CA ASN A 232 18.26 -8.12 -18.03
C ASN A 232 18.71 -7.59 -16.65
N PRO A 233 19.95 -7.87 -16.21
CA PRO A 233 20.40 -7.53 -14.86
C PRO A 233 20.38 -6.01 -14.59
N GLU A 234 20.56 -5.18 -15.60
CA GLU A 234 20.49 -3.71 -15.50
C GLU A 234 19.10 -3.15 -15.18
N LYS A 235 18.04 -3.92 -15.49
CA LYS A 235 16.65 -3.57 -15.17
C LYS A 235 16.20 -4.13 -13.83
N TYR A 236 16.76 -5.27 -13.43
CA TYR A 236 16.27 -6.05 -12.29
C TYR A 236 17.33 -6.28 -11.19
N TRP A 237 18.41 -5.49 -11.18
CA TRP A 237 19.49 -5.58 -10.18
C TRP A 237 18.97 -5.55 -8.73
N TRP A 238 17.84 -4.89 -8.49
CA TRP A 238 17.20 -4.77 -7.19
C TRP A 238 16.70 -6.11 -6.63
N VAL A 239 16.69 -7.19 -7.42
CA VAL A 239 16.39 -8.56 -6.96
C VAL A 239 17.27 -9.01 -5.80
N VAL A 240 18.49 -8.48 -5.69
CA VAL A 240 19.39 -8.73 -4.56
C VAL A 240 18.77 -8.34 -3.21
N PHE A 241 17.85 -7.38 -3.19
CA PHE A 241 17.15 -6.96 -1.98
C PHE A 241 16.13 -7.98 -1.47
N PHE A 242 15.82 -9.04 -2.22
CA PHE A 242 14.99 -10.14 -1.69
C PHE A 242 15.59 -10.78 -0.43
N TRP A 243 16.90 -10.69 -0.22
CA TRP A 243 17.56 -11.17 1.00
C TRP A 243 17.67 -10.12 2.12
N LEU A 244 17.15 -8.90 1.93
CA LEU A 244 17.14 -7.88 2.98
C LEU A 244 16.46 -8.36 4.28
N PRO A 245 15.28 -9.05 4.24
CA PRO A 245 14.68 -9.58 5.47
C PRO A 245 15.56 -10.60 6.17
N ALA A 246 16.28 -11.44 5.41
CA ALA A 246 17.24 -12.39 5.96
C ALA A 246 18.37 -11.69 6.71
N LEU A 247 18.92 -10.60 6.16
CA LEU A 247 20.01 -9.86 6.81
C LEU A 247 19.58 -9.24 8.15
N VAL A 248 18.34 -8.74 8.20
CA VAL A 248 17.81 -8.02 9.36
C VAL A 248 17.30 -8.97 10.44
N ALA A 249 16.57 -10.01 10.05
CA ALA A 249 15.91 -10.91 10.98
C ALA A 249 16.97 -11.78 11.67
N LYS A 250 17.32 -11.48 12.93
CA LYS A 250 18.36 -12.22 13.66
C LYS A 250 17.77 -13.19 14.68
N GLN A 251 16.49 -13.05 14.99
CA GLN A 251 15.81 -13.79 16.05
C GLN A 251 14.41 -14.20 15.60
N PRO A 252 13.86 -15.29 16.19
CA PRO A 252 12.47 -15.65 15.98
C PRO A 252 11.52 -14.54 16.44
N PRO A 253 10.34 -14.42 15.83
CA PRO A 253 9.28 -13.57 16.36
C PRO A 253 8.89 -14.03 17.77
N ASP A 254 8.43 -13.10 18.59
CA ASP A 254 7.89 -13.34 19.94
C ASP A 254 6.35 -13.19 19.99
N ARG A 255 5.74 -12.95 18.83
CA ARG A 255 4.32 -12.69 18.65
C ARG A 255 3.80 -13.44 17.43
N GLN A 256 2.49 -13.67 17.37
CA GLN A 256 1.82 -14.38 16.28
C GLN A 256 0.60 -13.61 15.78
N ARG A 257 0.23 -13.85 14.52
CA ARG A 257 -0.92 -13.25 13.84
C ARG A 257 -1.89 -14.34 13.38
N ARG A 258 -3.18 -14.01 13.32
CA ARG A 258 -4.22 -14.88 12.77
C ARG A 258 -4.42 -14.55 11.29
N TYR A 259 -4.01 -15.47 10.42
CA TYR A 259 -4.08 -15.29 8.96
C TYR A 259 -5.53 -15.40 8.44
N ILE A 260 -6.36 -16.21 9.08
CA ILE A 260 -7.77 -16.37 8.71
C ILE A 260 -8.67 -15.52 9.63
N PRO A 261 -9.67 -14.81 9.07
CA PRO A 261 -9.96 -14.70 7.63
C PRO A 261 -9.12 -13.63 6.92
N TRP A 262 -8.57 -12.67 7.66
CA TRP A 262 -8.24 -11.36 7.12
C TRP A 262 -7.05 -11.30 6.16
N PHE A 263 -5.96 -12.03 6.41
CA PHE A 263 -4.84 -12.05 5.47
C PHE A 263 -5.24 -12.70 4.15
N VAL A 264 -5.91 -13.86 4.23
CA VAL A 264 -6.37 -14.61 3.05
C VAL A 264 -7.37 -13.80 2.24
N SER A 265 -8.38 -13.19 2.88
CA SER A 265 -9.33 -12.32 2.19
C SER A 265 -8.66 -11.13 1.52
N GLY A 266 -7.67 -10.50 2.18
CA GLY A 266 -6.92 -9.40 1.61
C GLY A 266 -6.11 -9.81 0.37
N VAL A 267 -5.44 -10.96 0.41
CA VAL A 267 -4.70 -11.50 -0.75
C VAL A 267 -5.65 -11.84 -1.90
N ILE A 268 -6.77 -12.52 -1.63
CA ILE A 268 -7.76 -12.86 -2.65
C ILE A 268 -8.33 -11.59 -3.30
N LEU A 269 -8.71 -10.59 -2.49
CA LEU A 269 -9.18 -9.31 -2.99
C LEU A 269 -8.14 -8.65 -3.89
N TYR A 270 -6.88 -8.55 -3.44
CA TYR A 270 -5.81 -7.91 -4.20
C TYR A 270 -5.51 -8.63 -5.53
N LEU A 271 -5.41 -9.96 -5.52
CA LEU A 271 -5.13 -10.73 -6.74
C LEU A 271 -6.30 -10.73 -7.73
N SER A 272 -7.53 -10.81 -7.23
CA SER A 272 -8.74 -10.71 -8.06
C SER A 272 -8.84 -9.33 -8.69
N ALA A 273 -8.57 -8.31 -7.89
CA ALA A 273 -8.55 -6.95 -8.37
C ALA A 273 -7.44 -6.78 -9.44
N PHE A 274 -6.26 -7.37 -9.27
CA PHE A 274 -5.16 -7.25 -10.23
C PHE A 274 -5.55 -7.87 -11.57
N THR A 275 -6.26 -9.01 -11.51
CA THR A 275 -6.82 -9.66 -12.70
C THR A 275 -7.83 -8.77 -13.42
N ILE A 276 -8.74 -8.13 -12.69
CA ILE A 276 -9.71 -7.16 -13.25
C ILE A 276 -8.99 -5.95 -13.84
N TRP A 277 -7.95 -5.43 -13.18
CA TRP A 277 -7.18 -4.29 -13.66
C TRP A 277 -6.55 -4.56 -15.04
N GLN A 278 -6.14 -5.81 -15.33
CA GLN A 278 -5.61 -6.17 -16.65
C GLN A 278 -6.64 -6.02 -17.79
N THR A 279 -7.93 -6.15 -17.49
CA THR A 279 -9.01 -6.02 -18.49
C THR A 279 -9.44 -4.57 -18.72
N GLY A 280 -9.03 -3.64 -17.83
CA GLY A 280 -9.37 -2.21 -17.87
C GLY A 280 -8.39 -1.33 -18.64
N LYS A 281 -7.71 -1.87 -19.66
CA LYS A 281 -6.75 -1.14 -20.49
C LYS A 281 -7.40 -0.70 -21.80
N ALA A 282 -7.02 0.46 -22.34
CA ALA A 282 -7.59 1.05 -23.56
C ALA A 282 -7.73 0.07 -24.75
N ASN A 283 -6.73 -0.80 -24.94
CA ASN A 283 -6.66 -1.74 -26.07
C ASN A 283 -7.27 -3.12 -25.77
N HIS A 284 -7.87 -3.32 -24.59
CA HIS A 284 -8.43 -4.60 -24.21
C HIS A 284 -9.86 -4.76 -24.77
N PRO A 285 -10.28 -5.93 -25.28
CA PRO A 285 -11.62 -6.13 -25.86
C PRO A 285 -12.79 -5.83 -24.91
N ALA A 286 -12.55 -5.93 -23.60
CA ALA A 286 -13.54 -5.62 -22.57
C ALA A 286 -13.59 -4.13 -22.18
N CYS A 287 -12.79 -3.27 -22.83
CA CYS A 287 -12.80 -1.84 -22.57
C CYS A 287 -14.03 -1.19 -23.21
N ASP A 288 -14.94 -0.71 -22.36
CA ASP A 288 -16.00 0.21 -22.73
C ASP A 288 -15.72 1.58 -22.07
N PRO A 289 -15.28 2.58 -22.85
CA PRO A 289 -14.81 3.84 -22.30
C PRO A 289 -15.92 4.69 -21.67
N ASP A 290 -17.18 4.45 -22.02
CA ASP A 290 -18.32 5.23 -21.54
C ASP A 290 -19.13 4.48 -20.46
N SER A 291 -18.69 3.29 -20.05
CA SER A 291 -19.34 2.49 -19.02
C SER A 291 -19.23 3.13 -17.62
N LEU A 292 -20.32 3.06 -16.85
CA LEU A 292 -20.31 3.41 -15.42
C LEU A 292 -19.59 2.34 -14.56
N LEU A 293 -19.34 1.16 -15.12
CA LEU A 293 -18.59 0.07 -14.48
C LEU A 293 -17.21 -0.03 -15.12
N GLN A 294 -16.29 0.83 -14.69
CA GLN A 294 -14.90 0.78 -15.10
C GLN A 294 -14.15 -0.30 -14.30
N ALA A 295 -13.45 -1.19 -15.01
CA ALA A 295 -12.62 -2.22 -14.38
C ALA A 295 -11.52 -1.62 -13.48
N HIS A 296 -10.96 -0.48 -13.89
CA HIS A 296 -9.99 0.25 -13.08
C HIS A 296 -10.62 0.87 -11.82
N GLY A 297 -11.85 1.39 -11.90
CA GLY A 297 -12.61 1.81 -10.73
C GLY A 297 -12.94 0.66 -9.76
N LEU A 298 -13.27 -0.54 -10.28
CA LEU A 298 -13.48 -1.73 -9.46
C LEU A 298 -12.17 -2.18 -8.76
N TRP A 299 -11.03 -2.07 -9.45
CA TRP A 299 -9.71 -2.28 -8.87
C TRP A 299 -9.48 -1.39 -7.64
N HIS A 300 -9.80 -0.09 -7.70
CA HIS A 300 -9.69 0.80 -6.54
C HIS A 300 -10.52 0.32 -5.35
N LEU A 301 -11.80 -0.02 -5.57
CA LEU A 301 -12.69 -0.44 -4.49
C LEU A 301 -12.24 -1.74 -3.83
N MET A 302 -11.84 -2.74 -4.63
CA MET A 302 -11.39 -4.03 -4.12
C MET A 302 -10.05 -3.91 -3.37
N THR A 303 -9.14 -3.09 -3.86
CA THR A 303 -7.86 -2.85 -3.17
C THR A 303 -8.04 -2.03 -1.90
N ALA A 304 -8.97 -1.07 -1.86
CA ALA A 304 -9.37 -0.39 -0.63
C ALA A 304 -9.90 -1.39 0.42
N LEU A 305 -10.76 -2.33 0.03
CA LEU A 305 -11.21 -3.42 0.90
C LEU A 305 -10.06 -4.34 1.34
N ALA A 306 -9.09 -4.62 0.45
CA ALA A 306 -7.90 -5.38 0.81
C ALA A 306 -7.10 -4.68 1.92
N THR A 307 -6.94 -3.34 1.86
CA THR A 307 -6.25 -2.59 2.92
C THR A 307 -6.94 -2.72 4.29
N ILE A 308 -8.28 -2.79 4.31
CA ILE A 308 -9.07 -3.06 5.53
C ILE A 308 -8.78 -4.46 6.07
N CYS A 309 -8.77 -5.46 5.18
CA CYS A 309 -8.44 -6.83 5.56
C CYS A 309 -7.02 -6.91 6.15
N PHE A 310 -6.04 -6.28 5.53
CA PHE A 310 -4.67 -6.27 6.05
C PHE A 310 -4.52 -5.51 7.36
N PHE A 311 -5.28 -4.42 7.56
CA PHE A 311 -5.37 -3.74 8.86
C PHE A 311 -5.90 -4.67 9.96
N LEU A 312 -6.99 -5.39 9.69
CA LEU A 312 -7.57 -6.35 10.63
C LEU A 312 -6.65 -7.55 10.89
N PHE A 313 -5.91 -8.00 9.88
CA PHE A 313 -4.86 -9.00 10.02
C PHE A 313 -3.76 -8.53 10.98
N LEU A 314 -3.19 -7.34 10.78
CA LEU A 314 -2.14 -6.80 11.65
C LEU A 314 -2.64 -6.54 13.07
N ARG A 315 -3.93 -6.21 13.23
CA ARG A 315 -4.58 -6.09 14.55
C ARG A 315 -4.75 -7.39 15.30
N SER A 316 -4.71 -8.53 14.62
CA SER A 316 -4.84 -9.86 15.22
C SER A 316 -3.59 -10.32 15.97
N GLU A 317 -2.51 -9.53 15.90
CA GLU A 317 -1.25 -9.83 16.55
C GLU A 317 -1.39 -9.91 18.07
N HIS A 318 -0.79 -10.96 18.65
CA HIS A 318 -0.78 -11.23 20.09
C HIS A 318 0.51 -11.91 20.53
N GLU A 319 0.83 -11.83 21.82
CA GLU A 319 1.97 -12.51 22.44
C GLU A 319 1.76 -14.03 22.36
N MET A 320 2.82 -14.77 22.01
CA MET A 320 2.78 -16.24 22.07
C MET A 320 2.71 -16.70 23.53
N ARG A 321 1.93 -17.75 23.80
CA ARG A 321 1.96 -18.44 25.09
C ARG A 321 3.28 -19.23 25.22
N HIS A 322 3.71 -19.49 26.46
CA HIS A 322 4.96 -20.22 26.73
C HIS A 322 5.05 -21.58 26.03
N GLU A 323 3.92 -22.29 25.92
CA GLU A 323 3.81 -23.59 25.24
C GLU A 323 3.99 -23.46 23.72
N GLU A 324 3.36 -22.45 23.10
CA GLU A 324 3.50 -22.15 21.66
C GLU A 324 4.93 -21.74 21.29
N ARG A 325 5.66 -21.15 22.24
CA ARG A 325 7.07 -20.79 22.07
C ARG A 325 7.96 -22.03 22.02
N ALA A 326 7.67 -23.05 22.83
CA ALA A 326 8.43 -24.30 22.89
C ALA A 326 8.25 -25.14 21.61
N ASP A 327 7.03 -25.20 21.06
CA ASP A 327 6.76 -25.87 19.78
C ASP A 327 7.49 -25.18 18.62
N SER A 328 7.51 -23.84 18.60
CA SER A 328 8.22 -23.07 17.55
C SER A 328 9.74 -23.27 17.54
N THR A 329 10.32 -23.67 18.68
CA THR A 329 11.75 -23.95 18.84
C THR A 329 12.11 -25.43 18.78
N SER A 330 11.14 -26.33 18.78
CA SER A 330 11.36 -27.79 18.76
C SER A 330 11.02 -28.43 17.41
N SER A 331 10.29 -27.74 16.54
CA SER A 331 10.13 -28.09 15.12
C SER A 331 11.28 -27.62 14.23
N SER A 332 12.40 -27.19 14.82
CA SER A 332 13.62 -26.69 14.15
C SER A 332 14.76 -27.70 14.21
#